data_AF-A0A2D6XBW0-F1
#
_entry.id   AF-A0A2D6XBW0-F1
#
_cell.length_a   1.000
_cell.length_b   1.000
_cell.length_c   1.000
_cell.angle_alpha   90.00
_cell.angle_beta   90.00
_cell.angle_gamma   90.00
#
_symmetry.space_group_name_H-M   'P 1'
#
loop_
_entity.id
_entity.type
_entity.pdbx_description
1 polymer ?
#
loop_
_entity_poly.entity_id
_entity_poly.type
_entity_poly.pdbx_seq_one_letter_code
_entity_poly.pdbx_strand_id
1 'polypeptide(L)'
;MRLYTWDENGARIETDCPYQPYFYHETNSNRHDGISLYGTKLRKVFANSNLDRRKKIEDLNDPKVYENITPYQQFLIDRFWQVNESDDFTKFPLKIWFFDIETYSPDEFPKPEEASHMINVITVYDTIKQMYYTWGINAYTPKSDDVVYVHCRNEVDLLQRFLDFYVKDRPDILSGWNSEIFDVPYVINRVRNLLGEDATRLFSPVHDEIMKPIYQRVYRGNFGMTTTKYVVEGVSMLDYLDVYKTFSMGMRDSYKLDNIAHIE
;
A
#
# COMPACT_ATOMS: atom_id res chain seq x y z
N MET A 1 10.15 -14.30 -3.40
CA MET A 1 9.54 -12.96 -3.46
C MET A 1 8.33 -13.06 -4.36
N ARG A 2 7.13 -12.68 -3.91
CA ARG A 2 5.99 -12.60 -4.82
C ARG A 2 6.01 -11.23 -5.51
N LEU A 3 5.91 -11.23 -6.83
CA LEU A 3 5.89 -10.05 -7.67
C LEU A 3 4.53 -9.96 -8.38
N TYR A 4 3.86 -8.83 -8.20
CA TYR A 4 2.66 -8.45 -8.93
C TYR A 4 3.12 -7.58 -10.11
N THR A 5 2.84 -8.02 -11.34
CA THR A 5 3.39 -7.41 -12.56
C THR A 5 2.48 -7.66 -13.75
N TRP A 6 2.95 -7.34 -14.95
CA TRP A 6 2.30 -7.59 -16.23
C TRP A 6 3.03 -8.68 -17.01
N ASP A 7 2.28 -9.48 -17.77
CA ASP A 7 2.84 -10.37 -18.78
C ASP A 7 3.19 -9.60 -20.07
N GLU A 8 3.69 -10.31 -21.08
CA GLU A 8 4.07 -9.70 -22.36
C GLU A 8 2.91 -9.04 -23.13
N ASN A 9 1.67 -9.48 -22.87
CA ASN A 9 0.46 -9.00 -23.52
C ASN A 9 -0.26 -7.89 -22.73
N GLY A 10 0.26 -7.52 -21.56
CA GLY A 10 -0.37 -6.52 -20.69
C GLY A 10 -1.54 -7.09 -19.90
N ALA A 11 -1.55 -8.38 -19.59
CA ALA A 11 -2.40 -8.94 -18.55
C ALA A 11 -1.68 -8.90 -17.20
N ARG A 12 -2.41 -8.54 -16.13
CA ARG A 12 -1.87 -8.56 -14.76
C ARG A 12 -1.64 -10.00 -14.33
N ILE A 13 -0.48 -10.26 -13.75
CA ILE A 13 -0.06 -11.58 -13.28
C ILE A 13 0.64 -11.47 -11.92
N GLU A 14 0.67 -12.61 -11.23
CA GLU A 14 1.43 -12.81 -10.01
C GLU A 14 2.48 -13.88 -10.28
N THR A 15 3.73 -13.62 -9.86
CA THR A 15 4.82 -14.59 -10.06
C THR A 15 5.71 -14.68 -8.83
N ASP A 16 6.01 -15.91 -8.42
CA ASP A 16 6.95 -16.18 -7.36
C ASP A 16 8.37 -16.25 -7.93
N CYS A 17 9.18 -15.26 -7.55
CA CYS A 17 10.59 -15.17 -7.90
C CYS A 17 11.45 -15.70 -6.75
N PRO A 18 12.20 -16.81 -6.93
CA PRO A 18 13.22 -17.24 -5.98
C PRO A 18 14.22 -16.11 -5.76
N TYR A 19 14.50 -15.81 -4.50
CA TYR A 19 15.43 -14.76 -4.14
C TYR A 19 16.10 -15.07 -2.80
N GLN A 20 17.42 -14.91 -2.73
CA GLN A 20 18.20 -15.12 -1.52
C GLN A 20 18.77 -13.78 -1.06
N PRO A 21 18.18 -13.15 -0.02
CA PRO A 21 18.69 -11.88 0.47
C PRO A 21 20.10 -12.04 1.06
N TYR A 22 20.84 -10.94 1.04
CA TYR A 22 22.19 -10.90 1.58
C TYR A 22 22.46 -9.59 2.32
N PHE A 23 23.60 -9.57 3.01
CA PHE A 23 24.21 -8.36 3.54
C PHE A 23 25.72 -8.57 3.57
N TYR A 24 26.48 -7.53 3.90
CA TYR A 24 27.92 -7.67 4.11
C TYR A 24 28.34 -7.20 5.49
N HIS A 25 29.43 -7.78 5.97
CA HIS A 25 30.12 -7.32 7.17
C HIS A 25 31.61 -7.09 6.86
N GLU A 26 32.26 -6.33 7.72
CA GLU A 26 33.69 -6.04 7.59
C GLU A 26 34.54 -7.31 7.82
N THR A 27 35.64 -7.44 7.07
CA THR A 27 36.59 -8.53 7.25
C THR A 27 38.03 -8.07 7.11
N ASN A 28 38.89 -8.54 8.00
CA ASN A 28 40.35 -8.36 7.89
C ASN A 28 41.01 -9.44 7.02
N SER A 29 40.23 -10.42 6.54
CA SER A 29 40.73 -11.47 5.66
C SER A 29 41.13 -10.91 4.29
N ASN A 30 42.17 -11.50 3.69
CA ASN A 30 42.48 -11.23 2.28
C ASN A 30 41.41 -11.81 1.34
N ARG A 31 40.65 -12.82 1.78
CA ARG A 31 39.47 -13.32 1.07
C ARG A 31 38.26 -12.45 1.41
N HIS A 32 37.89 -11.57 0.48
CA HIS A 32 36.76 -10.65 0.58
C HIS A 32 35.93 -10.71 -0.70
N ASP A 33 34.63 -10.38 -0.61
CA ASP A 33 33.68 -10.43 -1.73
C ASP A 33 33.37 -9.04 -2.31
N GLY A 34 33.81 -7.98 -1.65
CA GLY A 34 33.61 -6.61 -2.11
C GLY A 34 34.42 -5.61 -1.30
N ILE A 35 34.49 -4.38 -1.82
CA ILE A 35 35.16 -3.25 -1.17
C ILE A 35 34.13 -2.14 -1.02
N SER A 36 34.01 -1.57 0.18
CA SER A 36 33.11 -0.44 0.44
C SER A 36 33.58 0.82 -0.29
N LEU A 37 32.73 1.86 -0.33
CA LEU A 37 33.09 3.18 -0.85
C LEU A 37 34.35 3.77 -0.17
N TYR A 38 34.66 3.34 1.06
CA TYR A 38 35.80 3.82 1.85
C TYR A 38 36.98 2.86 1.88
N GLY A 39 37.02 1.86 1.00
CA GLY A 39 38.13 0.91 0.92
C GLY A 39 38.09 -0.23 1.94
N THR A 40 37.01 -0.37 2.71
CA THR A 40 36.84 -1.47 3.68
C THR A 40 36.60 -2.78 2.96
N LYS A 41 37.33 -3.83 3.31
CA LYS A 41 37.11 -5.19 2.79
C LYS A 41 35.86 -5.80 3.40
N LEU A 42 34.98 -6.36 2.57
CA LEU A 42 33.67 -6.86 2.96
C LEU A 42 33.52 -8.35 2.64
N ARG A 43 32.86 -9.10 3.53
CA ARG A 43 32.43 -10.49 3.29
C ARG A 43 30.92 -10.54 3.13
N LYS A 44 30.44 -11.24 2.10
CA LYS A 44 29.03 -11.42 1.80
C LYS A 44 28.45 -12.57 2.63
N VAL A 45 27.27 -12.33 3.20
CA VAL A 45 26.51 -13.33 3.94
C VAL A 45 25.12 -13.44 3.34
N PHE A 46 24.76 -14.64 2.89
CA PHE A 46 23.43 -14.95 2.42
C PHE A 46 22.51 -15.38 3.55
N ALA A 47 21.23 -15.07 3.43
CA ALA A 47 20.17 -15.47 4.33
C ALA A 47 19.03 -16.14 3.56
N ASN A 48 18.35 -17.07 4.21
CA ASN A 48 17.24 -17.82 3.60
C ASN A 48 15.88 -17.12 3.81
N SER A 49 15.81 -16.22 4.80
CA SER A 49 14.61 -15.45 5.11
C SER A 49 14.97 -14.14 5.80
N ASN A 50 14.00 -13.23 5.94
CA ASN A 50 14.18 -12.02 6.74
C ASN A 50 14.53 -12.31 8.20
N LEU A 51 13.96 -13.38 8.78
CA LEU A 51 14.24 -13.79 10.16
C LEU A 51 15.66 -14.32 10.29
N ASP A 52 16.09 -15.18 9.37
CA ASP A 52 17.47 -15.68 9.32
C ASP A 52 18.48 -14.53 9.12
N ARG A 53 18.14 -13.56 8.26
CA ARG A 53 18.96 -12.35 8.06
C ARG A 53 19.13 -11.56 9.36
N ARG A 54 18.05 -11.30 10.10
CA ARG A 54 18.11 -10.59 11.39
C ARG A 54 18.96 -11.34 12.40
N LYS A 55 18.74 -12.65 12.54
CA LYS A 55 19.51 -13.49 13.45
C LYS A 55 21.01 -13.48 13.12
N LYS A 56 21.38 -13.65 11.85
CA LYS A 56 22.78 -13.59 11.42
C LYS A 56 23.44 -12.23 11.67
N ILE A 57 22.69 -11.15 11.54
CA ILE A 57 23.19 -9.80 11.87
C ILE A 57 23.42 -9.67 13.39
N GLU A 58 22.47 -10.14 14.20
CA GLU A 58 22.60 -10.16 15.66
C GLU A 58 23.80 -11.03 16.12
N ASP A 59 23.97 -12.21 15.52
CA ASP A 59 25.05 -13.15 15.82
C ASP A 59 26.46 -12.58 15.51
N LEU A 60 26.57 -11.63 14.57
CA LEU A 60 27.84 -10.95 14.29
C LEU A 60 28.30 -10.04 15.43
N ASN A 61 27.37 -9.58 16.27
CA ASN A 61 27.62 -8.62 17.34
C ASN A 61 28.41 -7.38 16.89
N ASP A 62 28.20 -6.97 15.63
CA ASP A 62 28.83 -5.80 15.00
C ASP A 62 27.72 -4.81 14.62
N PRO A 63 27.77 -3.55 15.09
CA PRO A 63 26.79 -2.54 14.71
C PRO A 63 26.85 -2.16 13.23
N LYS A 64 27.95 -2.47 12.53
CA LYS A 64 28.20 -2.03 11.16
C LYS A 64 27.98 -3.15 10.14
N VAL A 65 26.79 -3.13 9.54
CA VAL A 65 26.46 -3.94 8.38
C VAL A 65 26.33 -3.08 7.13
N TYR A 66 26.76 -3.61 6.00
CA TYR A 66 26.70 -2.96 4.69
C TYR A 66 25.63 -3.65 3.84
N GLU A 67 25.11 -2.91 2.85
CA GLU A 67 23.93 -3.33 2.09
C GLU A 67 22.73 -3.60 3.02
N ASN A 68 22.56 -2.76 4.05
CA ASN A 68 21.49 -2.90 5.03
C ASN A 68 20.15 -2.33 4.54
N ILE A 69 19.77 -2.70 3.32
CA ILE A 69 18.46 -2.43 2.76
C ILE A 69 17.53 -3.61 3.00
N THR A 70 16.23 -3.38 2.84
CA THR A 70 15.24 -4.45 3.00
C THR A 70 15.36 -5.47 1.85
N PRO A 71 15.02 -6.75 2.07
CA PRO A 71 15.10 -7.74 0.98
C PRO A 71 14.27 -7.45 -0.26
N TYR A 72 13.14 -6.73 -0.14
CA TYR A 72 12.37 -6.36 -1.32
C TYR A 72 13.07 -5.26 -2.12
N GLN A 73 13.68 -4.26 -1.47
CA GLN A 73 14.52 -3.27 -2.16
C GLN A 73 15.72 -3.94 -2.82
N GLN A 74 16.40 -4.83 -2.11
CA GLN A 74 17.54 -5.57 -2.65
C GLN A 74 17.14 -6.41 -3.87
N PHE A 75 16.00 -7.10 -3.80
CA PHE A 75 15.43 -7.84 -4.92
C PHE A 75 15.16 -6.93 -6.12
N LEU A 76 14.51 -5.77 -5.91
CA LEU A 76 14.19 -4.85 -6.99
C LEU A 76 15.47 -4.31 -7.66
N ILE A 77 16.48 -3.95 -6.86
CA ILE A 77 17.77 -3.50 -7.37
C ILE A 77 18.41 -4.64 -8.18
N ASP A 78 18.66 -5.80 -7.57
CA ASP A 78 19.34 -6.93 -8.23
C ASP A 78 18.66 -7.36 -9.53
N ARG A 79 17.33 -7.28 -9.60
CA ARG A 79 16.55 -7.75 -10.75
C ARG A 79 16.36 -6.72 -11.84
N PHE A 80 16.25 -5.44 -11.48
CA PHE A 80 15.73 -4.42 -12.40
C PHE A 80 16.67 -3.24 -12.64
N TRP A 81 17.80 -3.11 -11.92
CA TRP A 81 18.69 -1.95 -12.04
C TRP A 81 19.26 -1.67 -13.45
N GLN A 82 19.26 -2.66 -14.34
CA GLN A 82 19.77 -2.50 -15.71
C GLN A 82 18.68 -2.10 -16.71
N VAL A 83 17.42 -2.31 -16.36
CA VAL A 83 16.28 -2.18 -17.28
C VAL A 83 15.25 -1.16 -16.81
N ASN A 84 15.35 -0.67 -15.57
CA ASN A 84 14.36 0.22 -14.95
C ASN A 84 14.17 1.57 -15.66
N GLU A 85 15.10 1.95 -16.54
CA GLU A 85 15.03 3.18 -17.35
C GLU A 85 14.70 2.91 -18.83
N SER A 86 14.41 1.67 -19.21
CA SER A 86 13.98 1.36 -20.57
C SER A 86 12.51 1.72 -20.80
N ASP A 87 12.17 2.12 -22.03
CA ASP A 87 10.78 2.44 -22.41
C ASP A 87 9.83 1.27 -22.16
N ASP A 88 10.33 0.04 -22.28
CA ASP A 88 9.56 -1.18 -22.05
C ASP A 88 9.25 -1.43 -20.57
N PHE A 89 10.02 -0.87 -19.63
CA PHE A 89 9.88 -1.15 -18.20
C PHE A 89 8.57 -0.61 -17.61
N THR A 90 8.12 0.54 -18.11
CA THR A 90 6.90 1.23 -17.66
C THR A 90 5.81 1.24 -18.73
N LYS A 91 5.91 0.38 -19.75
CA LYS A 91 4.97 0.36 -20.88
C LYS A 91 3.52 0.07 -20.49
N PHE A 92 3.32 -0.67 -19.40
CA PHE A 92 1.99 -0.94 -18.86
C PHE A 92 1.72 -0.04 -17.64
N PRO A 93 0.54 0.61 -17.59
CA PRO A 93 0.22 1.53 -16.52
C PRO A 93 0.04 0.82 -15.19
N LEU A 94 0.33 1.52 -14.09
CA LEU A 94 -0.07 1.07 -12.76
C LEU A 94 -1.59 1.19 -12.61
N LYS A 95 -2.17 0.21 -11.93
CA LYS A 95 -3.58 0.25 -11.54
C LYS A 95 -3.74 1.05 -10.25
N ILE A 96 -4.34 2.23 -10.37
CA ILE A 96 -4.55 3.15 -9.27
C ILE A 96 -6.04 3.18 -8.97
N TRP A 97 -6.40 3.05 -7.70
CA TRP A 97 -7.75 3.31 -7.22
C TRP A 97 -7.78 4.62 -6.46
N PHE A 98 -8.73 5.50 -6.81
CA PHE A 98 -9.10 6.63 -5.96
C PHE A 98 -10.31 6.23 -5.14
N PHE A 99 -10.13 6.19 -3.82
CA PHE A 99 -11.05 5.62 -2.85
C PHE A 99 -11.65 6.72 -1.97
N ASP A 100 -12.95 6.60 -1.71
CA ASP A 100 -13.70 7.54 -0.88
C ASP A 100 -14.91 6.85 -0.23
N ILE A 101 -15.26 7.24 0.99
CA ILE A 101 -16.41 6.70 1.73
C ILE A 101 -17.33 7.79 2.28
N GLU A 102 -18.58 7.41 2.50
CA GLU A 102 -19.55 8.23 3.22
C GLU A 102 -20.04 7.51 4.48
N THR A 103 -19.89 8.17 5.62
CA THR A 103 -20.32 7.65 6.93
C THR A 103 -21.49 8.45 7.49
N TYR A 104 -22.52 7.77 8.00
CA TYR A 104 -23.63 8.44 8.69
C TYR A 104 -23.27 8.74 10.15
N SER A 105 -22.96 10.01 10.43
CA SER A 105 -22.53 10.48 11.75
C SER A 105 -23.23 11.78 12.13
N PRO A 106 -24.46 11.72 12.69
CA PRO A 106 -25.28 12.91 12.93
C PRO A 106 -24.83 13.74 14.14
N ASP A 107 -24.22 13.12 15.14
CA ASP A 107 -23.98 13.74 16.45
C ASP A 107 -22.52 14.18 16.65
N GLU A 108 -21.57 13.53 15.97
CA GLU A 108 -20.13 13.83 16.12
C GLU A 108 -19.34 13.52 14.85
N PHE A 109 -18.06 13.92 14.83
CA PHE A 109 -17.16 13.51 13.75
C PHE A 109 -16.75 12.05 13.94
N PRO A 110 -16.90 11.20 12.92
CA PRO A 110 -16.63 9.77 13.03
C PRO A 110 -15.11 9.55 13.14
N LYS A 111 -14.65 8.88 14.20
CA LYS A 111 -13.21 8.63 14.41
C LYS A 111 -12.78 7.32 13.73
N PRO A 112 -11.74 7.34 12.87
CA PRO A 112 -11.29 6.15 12.16
C PRO A 112 -10.84 5.01 13.08
N GLU A 113 -10.24 5.32 14.22
CA GLU A 113 -9.76 4.31 15.18
C GLU A 113 -10.90 3.53 15.83
N GLU A 114 -12.05 4.17 16.03
CA GLU A 114 -13.23 3.57 16.64
C GLU A 114 -14.11 2.88 15.58
N ALA A 115 -14.21 3.48 14.38
CA ALA A 115 -15.05 3.04 13.27
C ALA A 115 -16.48 2.62 13.73
N SER A 116 -17.06 3.44 14.61
CA SER A 116 -18.31 3.17 15.31
C SER A 116 -19.56 3.47 14.47
N HIS A 117 -19.46 4.41 13.53
CA HIS A 117 -20.55 4.85 12.68
C HIS A 117 -20.65 4.00 11.40
N MET A 118 -21.84 3.97 10.82
CA MET A 118 -22.16 3.17 9.65
C MET A 118 -21.55 3.78 8.39
N ILE A 119 -20.91 2.95 7.56
CA ILE A 119 -20.55 3.29 6.19
C ILE A 119 -21.77 3.06 5.30
N ASN A 120 -22.24 4.14 4.67
CA ASN A 120 -23.40 4.11 3.78
C ASN A 120 -23.03 3.92 2.32
N VAL A 121 -21.85 4.43 1.92
CA VAL A 121 -21.35 4.40 0.56
C VAL A 121 -19.84 4.17 0.57
N ILE A 122 -19.37 3.33 -0.35
CA ILE A 122 -17.96 3.22 -0.72
C ILE A 122 -17.87 3.43 -2.22
N THR A 123 -16.96 4.27 -2.69
CA THR A 123 -16.67 4.46 -4.11
C THR A 123 -15.19 4.25 -4.39
N VAL A 124 -14.88 3.55 -5.49
CA VAL A 124 -13.55 3.54 -6.10
C VAL A 124 -13.63 3.97 -7.56
N TYR A 125 -12.72 4.82 -7.99
CA TYR A 125 -12.43 5.00 -9.41
C TYR A 125 -11.24 4.13 -9.81
N ASP A 126 -11.42 3.26 -10.80
CA ASP A 126 -10.39 2.37 -11.32
C ASP A 126 -9.73 2.97 -12.57
N THR A 127 -8.45 3.33 -12.50
CA THR A 127 -7.77 4.00 -13.63
C THR A 127 -7.58 3.12 -14.87
N ILE A 128 -7.55 1.79 -14.70
CA ILE A 128 -7.40 0.87 -15.84
C ILE A 128 -8.73 0.67 -16.54
N LYS A 129 -9.80 0.51 -15.76
CA LYS A 129 -11.16 0.33 -16.31
C LYS A 129 -11.81 1.64 -16.71
N GLN A 130 -11.32 2.76 -16.17
CA GLN A 130 -11.92 4.09 -16.30
C GLN A 130 -13.39 4.12 -15.85
N MET A 131 -13.67 3.45 -14.74
CA MET A 131 -15.01 3.28 -14.18
C MET A 131 -15.02 3.60 -12.69
N TYR A 132 -16.11 4.22 -12.25
CA TYR A 132 -16.48 4.30 -10.85
C TYR A 132 -17.26 3.06 -10.44
N TYR A 133 -16.84 2.41 -9.38
CA TYR A 133 -17.58 1.34 -8.72
C TYR A 133 -18.03 1.84 -7.35
N THR A 134 -19.35 1.90 -7.17
CA THR A 134 -19.96 2.41 -5.94
C THR A 134 -20.85 1.34 -5.33
N TRP A 135 -20.62 1.05 -4.06
CA TRP A 135 -21.53 0.23 -3.24
C TRP A 135 -22.25 1.15 -2.28
N GLY A 136 -23.58 1.06 -2.22
CA GLY A 136 -24.35 1.88 -1.28
C GLY A 136 -25.60 1.18 -0.77
N ILE A 137 -26.02 1.55 0.44
CA ILE A 137 -27.18 0.93 1.11
C ILE A 137 -28.53 1.46 0.60
N ASN A 138 -28.53 2.66 -0.01
CA ASN A 138 -29.73 3.29 -0.53
C ASN A 138 -29.89 3.00 -2.02
N ALA A 139 -31.11 3.11 -2.56
CA ALA A 139 -31.32 2.98 -3.99
C ALA A 139 -30.74 4.20 -4.71
N TYR A 140 -29.96 3.96 -5.77
CA TYR A 140 -29.44 5.00 -6.67
C TYR A 140 -29.41 4.45 -8.08
N THR A 141 -29.71 5.31 -9.06
CA THR A 141 -29.56 5.01 -10.48
C THR A 141 -28.45 5.88 -11.03
N PRO A 142 -27.35 5.29 -11.53
CA PRO A 142 -26.28 6.02 -12.21
C PRO A 142 -26.82 6.98 -13.26
N LYS A 143 -26.27 8.19 -13.28
CA LYS A 143 -26.58 9.22 -14.29
C LYS A 143 -25.55 9.26 -15.42
N SER A 144 -24.46 8.52 -15.28
CA SER A 144 -23.34 8.47 -16.22
C SER A 144 -22.98 7.02 -16.50
N ASP A 145 -22.53 6.76 -17.73
CA ASP A 145 -22.21 5.40 -18.22
C ASP A 145 -20.94 4.83 -17.58
N ASP A 146 -20.08 5.69 -17.02
CA ASP A 146 -18.85 5.32 -16.34
C ASP A 146 -19.06 4.94 -14.85
N VAL A 147 -20.31 4.78 -14.41
CA VAL A 147 -20.63 4.45 -13.01
C VAL A 147 -21.37 3.11 -12.91
N VAL A 148 -20.76 2.17 -12.19
CA VAL A 148 -21.40 0.92 -11.75
C VAL A 148 -21.85 1.07 -10.31
N TYR A 149 -23.16 1.12 -10.10
CA TYR A 149 -23.74 1.15 -8.75
C TYR A 149 -24.25 -0.22 -8.31
N VAL A 150 -23.82 -0.65 -7.12
CA VAL A 150 -24.24 -1.89 -6.48
C VAL A 150 -25.08 -1.53 -5.24
N HIS A 151 -26.40 -1.67 -5.36
CA HIS A 151 -27.30 -1.50 -4.23
C HIS A 151 -27.16 -2.68 -3.26
N CYS A 152 -26.83 -2.37 -2.00
CA CYS A 152 -26.57 -3.34 -0.93
C CYS A 152 -27.69 -3.33 0.10
N ARG A 153 -28.00 -4.49 0.68
CA ARG A 153 -29.14 -4.65 1.61
C ARG A 153 -28.92 -3.97 2.97
N ASN A 154 -27.67 -3.96 3.42
CA ASN A 154 -27.21 -3.35 4.67
C ASN A 154 -25.69 -3.16 4.60
N GLU A 155 -25.09 -2.59 5.63
CA GLU A 155 -23.65 -2.33 5.70
C GLU A 155 -22.79 -3.61 5.61
N VAL A 156 -23.21 -4.72 6.22
CA VAL A 156 -22.46 -5.99 6.16
C VAL A 156 -22.40 -6.51 4.72
N ASP A 157 -23.52 -6.47 4.00
CA ASP A 157 -23.60 -6.82 2.57
C ASP A 157 -22.74 -5.88 1.70
N LEU A 158 -22.72 -4.58 2.03
CA LEU A 158 -21.88 -3.57 1.39
C LEU A 158 -20.39 -3.90 1.55
N LEU A 159 -19.94 -4.09 2.79
CA LEU A 159 -18.53 -4.39 3.10
C LEU A 159 -18.07 -5.71 2.50
N GLN A 160 -18.91 -6.75 2.55
CA GLN A 160 -18.59 -8.03 1.94
C GLN A 160 -18.46 -7.91 0.42
N ARG A 161 -19.40 -7.25 -0.27
CA ARG A 161 -19.35 -7.08 -1.73
C ARG A 161 -18.18 -6.22 -2.18
N PHE A 162 -17.85 -5.18 -1.41
CA PHE A 162 -16.65 -4.38 -1.64
C PHE A 162 -15.39 -5.23 -1.48
N LEU A 163 -15.30 -6.03 -0.40
CA LEU A 163 -14.15 -6.88 -0.15
C LEU A 163 -14.01 -7.97 -1.21
N ASP A 164 -15.10 -8.58 -1.67
CA ASP A 164 -15.09 -9.57 -2.76
C ASP A 164 -14.58 -8.94 -4.07
N PHE A 165 -15.01 -7.71 -4.36
CA PHE A 165 -14.51 -6.95 -5.52
C PHE A 165 -13.03 -6.61 -5.36
N TYR A 166 -12.63 -6.13 -4.18
CA TYR A 166 -11.26 -5.82 -3.84
C TYR A 166 -10.36 -7.05 -4.05
N VAL A 167 -10.72 -8.19 -3.46
CA VAL A 167 -9.94 -9.45 -3.53
C VAL A 167 -9.76 -9.94 -4.96
N LYS A 168 -10.76 -9.76 -5.81
CA LYS A 168 -10.72 -10.21 -7.20
C LYS A 168 -9.74 -9.42 -8.07
N ASP A 169 -9.58 -8.12 -7.82
CA ASP A 169 -8.86 -7.25 -8.74
C ASP A 169 -8.29 -5.99 -8.04
N ARG A 170 -7.44 -6.23 -7.03
CA ARG A 170 -6.83 -5.19 -6.18
C ARG A 170 -6.02 -4.16 -6.99
N PRO A 171 -5.93 -2.90 -6.52
CA PRO A 171 -5.06 -1.90 -7.13
C PRO A 171 -3.59 -2.15 -6.77
N ASP A 172 -2.69 -1.63 -7.60
CA ASP A 172 -1.26 -1.52 -7.26
C ASP A 172 -1.05 -0.35 -6.28
N ILE A 173 -1.79 0.75 -6.50
CA ILE A 173 -1.82 1.95 -5.64
C ILE A 173 -3.25 2.22 -5.17
N LEU A 174 -3.44 2.29 -3.85
CA LEU A 174 -4.67 2.82 -3.26
C LEU A 174 -4.42 4.28 -2.85
N SER A 175 -5.16 5.18 -3.49
CA SER A 175 -5.08 6.63 -3.32
C SER A 175 -6.47 7.20 -2.99
N GLY A 176 -6.53 8.51 -2.81
CA GLY A 176 -7.73 9.25 -2.40
C GLY A 176 -7.33 10.60 -1.82
N TRP A 177 -8.28 11.35 -1.27
CA TRP A 177 -8.00 12.66 -0.68
C TRP A 177 -8.10 12.58 0.84
N ASN A 178 -6.95 12.60 1.54
CA ASN A 178 -6.88 12.39 2.99
C ASN A 178 -7.30 10.97 3.44
N SER A 179 -7.31 10.02 2.50
CA SER A 179 -7.80 8.67 2.68
C SER A 179 -6.87 7.74 3.44
N GLU A 180 -5.56 8.02 3.48
CA GLU A 180 -4.63 7.21 4.30
C GLU A 180 -4.84 7.41 5.81
N ILE A 181 -5.47 8.53 6.21
CA ILE A 181 -5.71 8.86 7.62
C ILE A 181 -7.18 8.72 8.02
N PHE A 182 -8.11 8.75 7.06
CA PHE A 182 -9.54 8.62 7.31
C PHE A 182 -10.12 7.37 6.67
N ASP A 183 -10.40 7.38 5.37
CA ASP A 183 -11.19 6.33 4.68
C ASP A 183 -10.62 4.93 4.88
N VAL A 184 -9.31 4.75 4.63
CA VAL A 184 -8.65 3.45 4.70
C VAL A 184 -8.62 2.91 6.13
N PRO A 185 -8.15 3.65 7.15
CA PRO A 185 -8.26 3.21 8.54
C PRO A 185 -9.70 2.92 8.96
N TYR A 186 -10.66 3.77 8.56
CA TYR A 186 -12.05 3.61 8.93
C TYR A 186 -12.62 2.29 8.40
N VAL A 187 -12.43 2.02 7.11
CA VAL A 187 -12.94 0.81 6.45
C VAL A 187 -12.27 -0.44 6.98
N ILE A 188 -10.94 -0.44 7.17
CA ILE A 188 -10.22 -1.58 7.76
C ILE A 188 -10.74 -1.87 9.17
N ASN A 189 -10.94 -0.84 10.00
CA ASN A 189 -11.47 -1.01 11.35
C ASN A 189 -12.94 -1.44 11.35
N ARG A 190 -13.75 -0.91 10.43
CA ARG A 190 -15.16 -1.29 10.31
C ARG A 190 -15.32 -2.75 9.87
N VAL A 191 -14.53 -3.18 8.89
CA VAL A 191 -14.46 -4.59 8.48
C VAL A 191 -14.03 -5.47 9.64
N ARG A 192 -13.02 -5.06 10.43
CA ARG A 192 -12.62 -5.81 11.62
C ARG A 192 -13.74 -5.92 12.66
N ASN A 193 -14.45 -4.83 12.91
CA ASN A 193 -15.52 -4.78 13.90
C ASN A 193 -16.74 -5.63 13.50
N LEU A 194 -17.08 -5.68 12.20
CA LEU A 194 -18.31 -6.31 11.72
C LEU A 194 -18.11 -7.70 11.10
N LEU A 195 -17.00 -7.91 10.38
CA LEU A 195 -16.70 -9.14 9.63
C LEU A 195 -15.57 -9.96 10.28
N GLY A 196 -14.82 -9.37 11.21
CA GLY A 196 -13.76 -10.04 11.96
C GLY A 196 -12.37 -9.94 11.31
N GLU A 197 -11.39 -10.49 12.02
CA GLU A 197 -9.98 -10.39 11.63
C GLU A 197 -9.65 -11.16 10.35
N ASP A 198 -10.29 -12.30 10.10
CA ASP A 198 -10.07 -13.11 8.89
C ASP A 198 -10.45 -12.33 7.63
N ALA A 199 -11.62 -11.67 7.63
CA ALA A 199 -12.03 -10.78 6.54
C ALA A 199 -11.08 -9.58 6.42
N THR A 200 -10.63 -9.03 7.56
CA THR A 200 -9.69 -7.90 7.56
C THR A 200 -8.39 -8.26 6.88
N ARG A 201 -7.84 -9.46 7.09
CA ARG A 201 -6.58 -9.90 6.47
C ARG A 201 -6.62 -9.84 4.94
N LEU A 202 -7.80 -10.03 4.33
CA LEU A 202 -7.99 -10.06 2.86
C LEU A 202 -7.64 -8.74 2.15
N PHE A 203 -7.52 -7.62 2.86
CA PHE A 203 -7.01 -6.37 2.29
C PHE A 203 -5.57 -6.51 1.78
N SER A 204 -4.77 -7.41 2.34
CA SER A 204 -3.44 -7.67 1.78
C SER A 204 -3.50 -8.84 0.80
N PRO A 205 -2.91 -8.75 -0.40
CA PRO A 205 -2.81 -9.90 -1.30
C PRO A 205 -1.84 -10.98 -0.80
N VAL A 206 -1.01 -10.68 0.21
CA VAL A 206 -0.08 -11.65 0.83
C VAL A 206 -0.59 -12.20 2.16
N HIS A 207 -1.91 -12.21 2.36
CA HIS A 207 -2.52 -12.55 3.65
C HIS A 207 -2.27 -13.98 4.11
N ASP A 208 -1.95 -14.91 3.20
CA ASP A 208 -1.63 -16.31 3.53
C ASP A 208 -0.14 -16.53 3.77
N GLU A 209 0.71 -15.65 3.24
CA GLU A 209 2.17 -15.79 3.26
C GLU A 209 2.81 -15.16 4.51
N ILE A 210 2.19 -14.12 5.06
CA ILE A 210 2.75 -13.38 6.19
C ILE A 210 1.82 -13.30 7.38
N MET A 211 2.41 -13.41 8.57
CA MET A 211 1.66 -13.44 9.82
C MET A 211 0.93 -12.13 10.11
N LYS A 212 1.58 -10.99 9.79
CA LYS A 212 1.07 -9.64 10.04
C LYS A 212 1.00 -8.82 8.74
N PRO A 213 0.04 -9.13 7.85
CA PRO A 213 -0.06 -8.51 6.53
C PRO A 213 -0.60 -7.09 6.56
N ILE A 214 -1.23 -6.71 7.67
CA ILE A 214 -1.82 -5.40 7.88
C ILE A 214 -1.38 -4.93 9.25
N TYR A 215 -0.83 -3.73 9.32
CA TYR A 215 -0.38 -3.17 10.59
C TYR A 215 -0.42 -1.65 10.56
N GLN A 216 -0.56 -1.07 11.74
CA GLN A 216 -0.49 0.37 11.91
C GLN A 216 0.96 0.83 12.05
N ARG A 217 1.28 1.97 11.44
CA ARG A 217 2.56 2.66 11.62
C ARG A 217 2.29 4.09 12.05
N VAL A 218 3.02 4.53 13.08
CA VAL A 218 2.96 5.90 13.58
C VAL A 218 3.90 6.77 12.74
N TYR A 219 3.34 7.83 12.18
CA TYR A 219 4.05 8.87 11.44
C TYR A 219 4.07 10.14 12.30
N ARG A 220 5.25 10.76 12.39
CA ARG A 220 5.40 12.06 13.03
C ARG A 220 5.20 13.13 11.98
N GLY A 221 4.11 13.89 12.11
CA GLY A 221 3.84 15.07 11.31
C GLY A 221 4.55 16.31 11.86
N ASN A 222 4.22 17.46 11.27
CA ASN A 222 4.75 18.74 11.71
C ASN A 222 4.26 19.09 13.12
N PHE A 223 5.05 19.89 13.85
CA PHE A 223 4.73 20.39 15.19
C PHE A 223 4.49 19.30 16.26
N GLY A 224 5.03 18.09 16.05
CA GLY A 224 4.97 17.02 17.06
C GLY A 224 3.67 16.21 17.08
N MET A 225 2.73 16.50 16.17
CA MET A 225 1.54 15.65 16.02
C MET A 225 1.92 14.29 15.43
N THR A 226 1.34 13.24 15.98
CA THR A 226 1.48 11.88 15.45
C THR A 226 0.18 11.45 14.77
N THR A 227 0.30 10.88 13.59
CA THR A 227 -0.82 10.25 12.88
C THR A 227 -0.51 8.79 12.67
N THR A 228 -1.50 7.93 12.84
CA THR A 228 -1.35 6.51 12.58
C THR A 228 -1.95 6.19 11.21
N LYS A 229 -1.16 5.63 10.31
CA LYS A 229 -1.66 5.11 9.02
C LYS A 229 -1.59 3.59 9.03
N TYR A 230 -2.49 2.94 8.31
CA TYR A 230 -2.36 1.52 8.02
C TYR A 230 -1.30 1.28 6.96
N VAL A 231 -0.60 0.17 7.08
CA VAL A 231 0.24 -0.43 6.04
C VAL A 231 -0.42 -1.74 5.68
N VAL A 232 -0.66 -1.94 4.39
CA VAL A 232 -1.17 -3.18 3.81
C VAL A 232 -0.07 -3.73 2.91
N GLU A 233 0.55 -4.82 3.33
CA GLU A 233 1.64 -5.43 2.59
C GLU A 233 1.15 -5.90 1.22
N GLY A 234 1.91 -5.58 0.16
CA GLY A 234 1.55 -5.87 -1.23
C GLY A 234 0.66 -4.83 -1.92
N VAL A 235 0.25 -3.75 -1.24
CA VAL A 235 -0.49 -2.64 -1.85
C VAL A 235 0.17 -1.31 -1.45
N SER A 236 0.48 -0.46 -2.43
CA SER A 236 1.08 0.84 -2.14
C SER A 236 -0.01 1.83 -1.75
N MET A 237 0.03 2.34 -0.52
CA MET A 237 -0.86 3.42 -0.09
C MET A 237 -0.18 4.75 -0.34
N LEU A 238 -0.83 5.61 -1.13
CA LEU A 238 -0.30 6.92 -1.50
C LEU A 238 -1.44 7.94 -1.51
N ASP A 239 -1.53 8.75 -0.46
CA ASP A 239 -2.55 9.80 -0.37
C ASP A 239 -2.32 10.89 -1.43
N TYR A 240 -3.35 11.21 -2.21
CA TYR A 240 -3.24 12.21 -3.26
C TYR A 240 -3.07 13.61 -2.69
N LEU A 241 -3.51 13.86 -1.45
CA LEU A 241 -3.23 15.10 -0.74
C LEU A 241 -1.72 15.28 -0.48
N ASP A 242 -1.03 14.19 -0.13
CA ASP A 242 0.42 14.21 0.12
C ASP A 242 1.19 14.39 -1.19
N VAL A 243 0.74 13.72 -2.28
CA VAL A 243 1.26 13.92 -3.64
C VAL A 243 1.09 15.38 -4.08
N TYR A 244 -0.12 15.92 -3.94
CA TYR A 244 -0.44 17.29 -4.33
C TYR A 244 0.42 18.30 -3.55
N LYS A 245 0.53 18.19 -2.22
CA LYS A 245 1.40 19.07 -1.42
C LYS A 245 2.88 18.99 -1.80
N THR A 246 3.34 17.83 -2.25
CA THR A 246 4.75 17.61 -2.60
C THR A 246 5.09 18.19 -3.96
N PHE A 247 4.20 18.03 -4.95
CA PHE A 247 4.50 18.34 -6.34
C PHE A 247 3.76 19.56 -6.90
N SER A 248 2.70 20.05 -6.25
CA SER A 248 2.07 21.31 -6.65
C SER A 248 2.94 22.50 -6.27
N MET A 249 2.96 23.52 -7.12
CA MET A 249 3.70 24.76 -6.86
C MET A 249 2.88 25.69 -5.98
N GLY A 250 3.45 26.04 -4.82
CA GLY A 250 2.89 27.05 -3.93
C GLY A 250 1.99 26.49 -2.84
N MET A 251 1.95 27.17 -1.70
CA MET A 251 1.04 26.81 -0.62
C MET A 251 -0.38 27.24 -0.96
N ARG A 252 -1.36 26.42 -0.58
CA ARG A 252 -2.78 26.74 -0.68
C ARG A 252 -3.34 27.22 0.66
N ASP A 253 -4.32 28.12 0.60
CA ASP A 253 -5.02 28.63 1.79
C ASP A 253 -5.86 27.54 2.47
N SER A 254 -6.36 26.59 1.70
CA SER A 254 -7.11 25.43 2.17
C SER A 254 -6.83 24.22 1.29
N TYR A 255 -6.64 23.06 1.93
CA TYR A 255 -6.45 21.77 1.26
C TYR A 255 -7.70 20.87 1.34
N LYS A 256 -8.87 21.45 1.62
CA LYS A 256 -10.14 20.70 1.46
C LYS A 256 -10.33 20.38 -0.02
N LEU A 257 -10.86 19.19 -0.32
CA LEU A 257 -11.03 18.71 -1.70
C LEU A 257 -11.80 19.73 -2.55
N ASP A 258 -12.95 20.21 -2.06
CA ASP A 258 -13.76 21.23 -2.75
C ASP A 258 -12.97 22.49 -3.13
N ASN A 259 -12.06 22.94 -2.25
CA ASN A 259 -11.26 24.13 -2.52
C ASN A 259 -10.20 23.86 -3.58
N ILE A 260 -9.52 22.72 -3.51
CA ILE A 260 -8.50 22.37 -4.51
C ILE A 260 -9.14 22.09 -5.87
N ALA A 261 -10.26 21.36 -5.91
CA ALA A 261 -11.00 21.07 -7.13
C ALA A 261 -11.58 22.33 -7.80
N HIS A 262 -11.77 23.43 -7.06
CA HIS A 262 -12.19 24.71 -7.64
C HIS A 262 -11.01 25.51 -8.22
N ILE A 263 -9.80 25.31 -7.71
CA ILE A 263 -8.60 26.08 -8.09
C ILE A 263 -7.93 25.49 -9.34
N GLU A 264 -7.94 24.16 -9.47
CA GLU A 264 -7.36 23.41 -10.60
C GLU A 264 -8.37 23.24 -11.75
#